data_AF-A0A1W9I1S2-F1
#
_entry.id   AF-A0A1W9I1S2-F1
#
_cell.length_a   1.000
_cell.length_b   1.000
_cell.length_c   1.000
_cell.angle_alpha   90.00
_cell.angle_beta   90.00
_cell.angle_gamma   90.00
#
_symmetry.space_group_name_H-M   'P 1'
#
loop_
_entity.id
_entity.type
_entity.pdbx_description
1 polymer ?
#
loop_
_entity_poly.entity_id
_entity_poly.type
_entity_poly.pdbx_seq_one_letter_code
_entity_poly.pdbx_strand_id
1 'polypeptide(L)' 'MFATLALAGCLTREPQSTVSQAQGADDEAACRRLGEPGSKAFAECLKSRDGRAGTEAARMDNAHRRNSEQMLVGR' A
#
# COMPACT_ATOMS: atom_id res chain seq x y z
N MET A 1 39.45 24.50 20.64
CA MET A 1 38.17 23.78 20.60
C MET A 1 37.76 23.63 19.14
N PHE A 2 38.04 22.48 18.54
CA PHE A 2 37.67 22.19 17.16
C PHE A 2 36.26 21.61 17.13
N ALA A 3 35.29 22.41 16.68
CA ALA A 3 33.94 21.95 16.39
C ALA A 3 33.91 21.46 14.93
N THR A 4 34.20 20.18 14.73
CA THR A 4 33.96 19.52 13.45
C THR A 4 33.39 18.13 13.68
N LEU A 5 32.36 17.85 12.88
CA LEU A 5 31.80 16.52 12.57
C LEU A 5 30.79 15.96 13.57
N ALA A 6 29.54 16.41 13.45
CA ALA A 6 28.43 15.48 13.27
C ALA A 6 27.21 16.21 12.70
N LEU A 7 27.25 16.58 11.41
CA LEU A 7 26.01 16.59 10.62
C LEU A 7 25.54 15.13 10.49
N ALA A 8 25.05 14.54 11.58
CA ALA A 8 24.19 13.36 11.54
C ALA A 8 22.79 13.79 11.08
N GLY A 9 22.74 14.52 9.97
CA GLY A 9 21.53 14.97 9.32
C GLY A 9 20.86 13.78 8.65
N CYS A 10 19.83 13.25 9.32
CA CYS A 10 18.63 12.69 8.72
C CYS A 10 18.82 11.71 7.54
N LEU A 11 19.57 10.62 7.75
CA LEU A 11 19.31 9.37 7.00
C LEU A 11 18.31 8.51 7.78
N THR A 12 17.11 9.05 8.03
CA THR A 12 15.96 8.17 8.23
C THR A 12 15.43 7.90 6.83
N ARG A 13 16.02 6.89 6.19
CA ARG A 13 15.45 6.26 5.00
C ARG A 13 14.08 5.75 5.42
N GLU A 14 13.05 6.58 5.27
CA GLU A 14 11.67 6.13 5.27
C GLU A 14 11.64 4.87 4.40
N PRO A 15 11.21 3.70 4.92
CA PRO A 15 10.92 2.57 4.07
C PRO A 15 9.72 2.99 3.21
N GLN A 16 10.01 3.69 2.12
CA GLN A 16 9.08 3.90 1.03
C GLN A 16 8.69 2.50 0.57
N SER A 17 7.45 2.13 0.91
CA SER A 17 6.68 1.09 0.26
C SER A 17 7.14 -0.36 0.48
N THR A 18 7.11 -0.84 1.73
CA THR A 18 6.83 -2.28 1.98
C THR A 18 5.35 -2.55 2.20
N VAL A 19 4.51 -1.52 2.23
CA VAL A 19 3.07 -1.60 2.51
C VAL A 19 2.36 -2.58 1.55
N SER A 20 2.68 -2.54 0.25
CA SER A 20 2.08 -3.48 -0.72
C SER A 20 2.50 -4.94 -0.55
N GLN A 21 3.74 -5.23 -0.13
CA GLN A 21 4.18 -6.62 0.10
C GLN A 21 3.68 -7.16 1.46
N ALA A 22 3.65 -6.31 2.49
CA ALA A 22 3.13 -6.68 3.80
C ALA A 22 1.62 -6.94 3.75
N GLN A 23 0.85 -6.12 3.04
CA GLN A 23 -0.59 -6.34 2.84
C GLN A 23 -0.86 -7.59 1.99
N GLY A 24 -0.09 -7.81 0.91
CA GLY A 24 -0.25 -9.00 0.08
C GLY A 24 0.00 -10.31 0.82
N ALA A 25 0.95 -10.32 1.77
CA ALA A 25 1.23 -11.48 2.62
C ALA A 25 0.13 -11.75 3.67
N ASP A 26 -0.45 -10.70 4.25
CA ASP A 26 -1.54 -10.83 5.22
C ASP A 26 -2.84 -11.31 4.56
N ASP A 27 -3.13 -10.82 3.35
CA ASP A 27 -4.31 -11.24 2.59
C ASP A 27 -4.21 -12.70 2.10
N GLU A 28 -3.01 -13.16 1.70
CA GLU A 28 -2.83 -14.57 1.35
C GLU A 28 -2.97 -15.47 2.59
N ALA A 29 -2.42 -15.05 3.74
CA ALA A 29 -2.61 -15.74 5.00
C ALA A 29 -4.10 -15.77 5.41
N ALA A 30 -4.86 -14.71 5.14
CA ALA A 30 -6.31 -14.68 5.34
C ALA A 30 -7.03 -15.67 4.40
N CYS A 31 -6.63 -15.75 3.12
CA CYS A 31 -7.22 -16.70 2.18
C CYS A 31 -6.90 -18.16 2.54
N ARG A 32 -5.73 -18.46 3.10
CA ARG A 32 -5.40 -19.81 3.59
C ARG A 32 -6.31 -20.29 4.72
N ARG A 33 -6.95 -19.38 5.47
CA ARG A 33 -7.95 -19.74 6.50
C ARG A 33 -9.29 -20.21 5.90
N LEU A 34 -9.57 -19.86 4.65
CA LEU A 34 -10.82 -20.23 3.94
C LEU A 34 -10.67 -21.53 3.16
N GLY A 35 -9.45 -21.91 2.80
CA GLY A 35 -9.17 -23.18 2.13
C GLY A 35 -7.69 -23.34 1.83
N GLU A 36 -7.28 -24.59 1.61
CA GLU A 36 -5.91 -24.93 1.22
C GLU A 36 -5.56 -24.36 -0.16
N PRO A 37 -4.28 -24.01 -0.41
CA PRO A 37 -3.82 -23.63 -1.73
C PRO A 37 -4.22 -24.66 -2.80
N GLY A 38 -4.81 -24.19 -3.90
CA GLY A 38 -5.35 -25.03 -4.98
C GLY A 38 -6.81 -25.44 -4.80
N SER A 39 -7.43 -25.16 -3.64
CA SER A 39 -8.88 -25.29 -3.48
C SER A 39 -9.64 -24.17 -4.19
N LYS A 40 -10.89 -24.45 -4.59
CA LYS A 40 -11.78 -23.44 -5.19
C LYS A 40 -12.01 -22.25 -4.25
N ALA A 41 -12.21 -22.51 -2.96
CA ALA A 41 -12.43 -21.47 -1.95
C ALA A 41 -11.22 -20.53 -1.81
N PHE A 42 -10.00 -21.07 -1.84
CA PHE A 42 -8.77 -20.28 -1.83
C PHE A 42 -8.65 -19.39 -3.08
N ALA A 43 -8.92 -19.95 -4.27
CA ALA A 43 -8.87 -19.19 -5.52
C ALA A 43 -9.94 -18.08 -5.59
N GLU A 44 -11.14 -18.33 -5.08
CA GLU A 44 -12.20 -17.32 -5.00
C GLU A 44 -11.85 -16.18 -4.04
N CYS A 45 -11.23 -16.50 -2.89
CA CYS A 45 -10.72 -15.48 -1.96
C CYS A 45 -9.67 -14.58 -2.62
N LEU A 46 -8.67 -15.18 -3.29
CA LEU A 46 -7.64 -14.41 -4.01
C LEU A 46 -8.25 -13.52 -5.10
N LYS A 47 -9.19 -14.06 -5.88
CA LYS A 47 -9.88 -13.28 -6.91
C LYS A 47 -10.66 -12.10 -6.33
N SER A 48 -11.35 -12.29 -5.20
CA SER A 48 -12.06 -11.20 -4.52
C SER A 48 -11.08 -10.16 -3.97
N ARG A 49 -9.94 -10.57 -3.42
CA ARG A 49 -8.88 -9.67 -2.95
C ARG A 49 -8.37 -8.80 -4.09
N ASP A 50 -7.98 -9.42 -5.20
CA ASP A 50 -7.41 -8.71 -6.34
C ASP A 50 -8.42 -7.71 -6.94
N GLY A 51 -9.70 -8.08 -6.98
CA GLY A 51 -10.79 -7.16 -7.36
C GLY A 51 -10.89 -5.95 -6.43
N ARG A 52 -10.80 -6.15 -5.11
CA ARG A 52 -10.85 -5.06 -4.12
C ARG A 52 -9.63 -4.15 -4.25
N ALA A 53 -8.43 -4.71 -4.34
CA ALA A 53 -7.19 -3.95 -4.53
C ALA A 53 -7.26 -3.02 -5.76
N GLY A 54 -7.78 -3.52 -6.88
CA GLY A 54 -8.00 -2.69 -8.07
C GLY A 54 -8.99 -1.54 -7.85
N THR A 55 -10.09 -1.80 -7.15
CA THR A 55 -11.08 -0.74 -6.84
C THR A 55 -10.56 0.29 -5.86
N GLU A 56 -9.75 -0.10 -4.88
CA GLU A 56 -9.15 0.81 -3.91
C GLU A 56 -8.09 1.70 -4.55
N ALA A 57 -7.24 1.13 -5.42
CA ALA A 57 -6.30 1.91 -6.22
C ALA A 57 -7.02 2.94 -7.09
N ALA A 58 -8.12 2.54 -7.76
CA ALA A 58 -8.93 3.47 -8.55
C ALA A 58 -9.60 4.56 -7.71
N ARG A 59 -10.05 4.26 -6.48
CA ARG A 59 -10.59 5.27 -5.56
C ARG A 59 -9.51 6.25 -5.10
N MET A 60 -8.32 5.76 -4.76
CA MET A 60 -7.20 6.60 -4.38
C MET A 60 -6.78 7.54 -5.51
N ASP A 61 -6.63 7.01 -6.74
CA ASP A 61 -6.30 7.82 -7.90
C ASP A 61 -7.34 8.92 -8.16
N ASN A 62 -8.63 8.57 -8.10
CA ASN A 62 -9.71 9.56 -8.21
C ASN A 62 -9.70 10.59 -7.08
N ALA A 63 -9.37 10.17 -5.84
CA ALA A 63 -9.25 11.09 -4.71
C ALA A 63 -8.07 12.05 -4.88
N HIS A 64 -6.93 11.56 -5.37
CA HIS A 64 -5.77 12.39 -5.71
C HIS A 64 -6.12 13.39 -6.79
N ARG A 65 -6.71 12.95 -7.90
CA ARG A 65 -7.16 13.84 -8.98
C ARG A 65 -8.13 14.90 -8.47
N ARG A 66 -9.15 14.51 -7.71
CA ARG A 66 -10.13 15.45 -7.13
C ARG A 66 -9.47 16.44 -6.16
N ASN A 67 -8.47 16.02 -5.41
CA ASN A 67 -7.71 16.92 -4.54
C ASN A 67 -6.88 17.90 -5.36
N SER A 68 -6.15 17.43 -6.38
CA SER A 68 -5.39 18.29 -7.29
C SER A 68 -6.28 19.30 -8.02
N GLU A 69 -7.45 18.88 -8.50
CA GLU A 69 -8.46 19.77 -9.11
C GLU A 69 -8.92 20.86 -8.13
N GLN A 70 -9.16 20.52 -6.85
CA GLN A 70 -9.53 21.50 -5.82
C GLN A 70 -8.41 22.50 -5.54
N MET A 71 -7.16 22.03 -5.45
CA MET A 71 -5.99 22.88 -5.20
C MET A 71 -5.72 23.85 -6.35
N LEU A 72 -5.95 23.42 -7.59
CA LEU A 72 -5.78 24.24 -8.79
C LEU A 72 -6.88 25.29 -8.95
N VAL A 73 -8.12 24.96 -8.59
CA VAL A 73 -9.27 25.87 -8.68
C VAL A 73 -9.30 26.85 -7.49
N GLY A 74 -8.52 26.59 -6.42
CA GLY A 74 -8.25 27.56 -5.36
C GLY A 74 -9.50 28.01 -4.59
N ARG A 75 -10.40 27.09 -4.28
CA ARG A 75 -11.57 27.38 -3.42
C ARG A 75 -11.24 27.21 -1.95
#